data_AF-A0A6N8EC44-F1
#
_entry.id   AF-A0A6N8EC44-F1
#
_cell.length_a   1.000
_cell.length_b   1.000
_cell.length_c   1.000
_cell.angle_alpha   90.00
_cell.angle_beta   90.00
_cell.angle_gamma   90.00
#
_symmetry.space_group_name_H-M   'P 1'
#
loop_
_entity.id
_entity.type
_entity.pdbx_description
1 polymer ?
#
loop_
_entity_poly.entity_id
_entity_poly.type
_entity_poly.pdbx_seq_one_letter_code
_entity_poly.pdbx_strand_id
1 'polypeptide(L)'
;MAPSVSLTSFACQSAEDSYRRETPWPMRQTPCRLMHAKFPMSLAIPRSYVALLVVIGGLTGFAVFDAVRAEAATPGWSASITPLVRRSDAEIRPLNLSYEVSWSQWLQAGSLHIAFAPKHGRQQALIEARARAQSLGPVRVFWPYESSTRAEIWRRTLYPARFEHEQTESGERETYQATYRKGVMHVESTLTPRDRRGVERETRTHEHDQIRDVLSTLLFLQQIDLSQHQSLTLLVQPLDRLYLVSFTVVGQEQRRVFETRWKTIKLAVRIRRVTDDYELASYNKLRSATLWLSNDEHRVPVEIQADLRVGFVSMRLRRLD
;
A
#
# COMPACT_ATOMS: atom_id res chain seq x y z
N MET A 1 -1.09 -16.61 -84.26
CA MET A 1 -2.42 -15.98 -84.39
C MET A 1 -2.76 -15.28 -83.08
N ALA A 2 -2.84 -13.95 -83.08
CA ALA A 2 -3.79 -13.23 -82.23
C ALA A 2 -5.16 -13.23 -82.95
N PRO A 3 -6.31 -12.92 -82.32
CA PRO A 3 -6.68 -11.55 -81.85
C PRO A 3 -7.52 -11.60 -80.52
N SER A 4 -8.11 -10.57 -79.88
CA SER A 4 -7.99 -9.08 -79.85
C SER A 4 -8.96 -8.43 -78.82
N VAL A 5 -8.55 -7.33 -78.13
CA VAL A 5 -9.32 -6.02 -78.02
C VAL A 5 -10.64 -5.98 -77.20
N SER A 6 -11.04 -4.93 -76.46
CA SER A 6 -10.49 -3.65 -75.94
C SER A 6 -11.42 -3.16 -74.79
N LEU A 7 -10.99 -2.51 -73.69
CA LEU A 7 -10.50 -1.12 -73.54
C LEU A 7 -11.51 0.00 -73.90
N THR A 8 -11.93 0.80 -72.90
CA THR A 8 -11.93 2.28 -72.98
C THR A 8 -11.91 2.93 -71.60
N SER A 9 -11.21 4.06 -71.48
CA SER A 9 -11.20 5.00 -70.35
C SER A 9 -11.75 6.36 -70.79
N PHE A 10 -11.94 7.29 -69.86
CA PHE A 10 -11.91 8.72 -70.15
C PHE A 10 -11.23 9.51 -69.01
N ALA A 11 -10.57 10.61 -69.35
CA ALA A 11 -9.74 11.43 -68.47
C ALA A 11 -9.71 12.90 -68.91
N CYS A 12 -9.38 13.81 -67.97
CA CYS A 12 -8.84 15.19 -68.11
C CYS A 12 -8.38 15.61 -66.68
N GLN A 13 -7.20 16.17 -66.36
CA GLN A 13 -6.34 17.24 -66.93
C GLN A 13 -7.03 18.62 -66.96
N SER A 14 -6.42 19.77 -66.63
CA SER A 14 -5.00 20.18 -66.40
C SER A 14 -4.91 21.20 -65.20
N ALA A 15 -3.76 21.53 -64.56
CA ALA A 15 -2.67 22.44 -64.98
C ALA A 15 -3.15 23.79 -65.57
N GLU A 16 -2.60 25.00 -65.34
CA GLU A 16 -1.56 25.57 -64.46
C GLU A 16 -1.46 27.10 -64.77
N ASP A 17 -0.84 27.89 -63.88
CA ASP A 17 -0.07 29.14 -64.18
C ASP A 17 -0.71 30.56 -64.38
N SER A 18 0.13 31.58 -64.12
CA SER A 18 0.15 33.01 -64.54
C SER A 18 -0.36 34.19 -63.65
N TYR A 19 0.57 34.71 -62.83
CA TYR A 19 1.19 36.07 -62.95
C TYR A 19 0.47 37.42 -62.57
N ARG A 20 0.87 37.95 -61.38
CA ARG A 20 1.28 39.34 -61.00
C ARG A 20 0.35 40.59 -60.99
N ARG A 21 0.52 41.34 -59.87
CA ARG A 21 0.42 42.81 -59.61
C ARG A 21 -1.02 43.39 -59.57
N GLU A 22 -1.47 44.11 -58.53
CA GLU A 22 -0.91 45.34 -57.91
C GLU A 22 -1.25 45.54 -56.41
N THR A 23 -0.69 46.60 -55.80
CA THR A 23 -0.88 47.11 -54.41
C THR A 23 -1.07 48.63 -54.48
N PRO A 24 -1.85 49.34 -53.61
CA PRO A 24 -1.55 49.43 -52.16
C PRO A 24 -2.71 49.71 -51.15
N TRP A 25 -2.44 49.39 -49.87
CA TRP A 25 -2.76 50.04 -48.56
C TRP A 25 -3.95 51.05 -48.37
N PRO A 26 -4.55 51.22 -47.14
CA PRO A 26 -3.87 51.08 -45.83
C PRO A 26 -4.61 50.44 -44.63
N MET A 27 -3.79 50.06 -43.64
CA MET A 27 -4.00 50.01 -42.18
C MET A 27 -5.40 49.73 -41.58
N ARG A 28 -5.44 48.68 -40.74
CA ARG A 28 -5.72 48.84 -39.30
C ARG A 28 -4.93 47.83 -38.48
N GLN A 29 -4.09 48.33 -37.58
CA GLN A 29 -3.36 47.51 -36.61
C GLN A 29 -4.33 47.07 -35.50
N THR A 30 -4.29 45.79 -35.13
CA THR A 30 -4.88 45.29 -33.88
C THR A 30 -3.83 44.44 -33.19
N PRO A 31 -3.44 44.71 -31.93
CA PRO A 31 -2.33 44.02 -31.30
C PRO A 31 -2.70 42.56 -30.96
N CYS A 32 -1.81 41.63 -31.28
CA CYS A 32 -1.89 40.25 -30.80
C CYS A 32 -1.85 40.24 -29.26
N ARG A 33 -3.02 40.05 -28.63
CA ARG A 33 -3.12 39.77 -27.21
C ARG A 33 -2.43 38.43 -26.93
N LEU A 34 -1.36 38.44 -26.13
CA LEU A 34 -0.85 37.22 -25.52
C LEU A 34 -1.99 36.52 -24.78
N MET A 35 -2.41 35.36 -25.27
CA MET A 35 -3.20 34.44 -24.46
C MET A 35 -2.30 33.85 -23.38
N HIS A 36 -2.26 34.51 -22.22
CA HIS A 36 -1.83 33.85 -20.99
C HIS A 36 -2.78 32.66 -20.73
N ALA A 37 -2.33 31.47 -21.08
CA ALA A 37 -2.96 30.22 -20.67
C ALA A 37 -2.91 30.14 -19.13
N LYS A 38 -3.97 30.63 -18.48
CA LYS A 38 -4.20 30.40 -17.06
C LYS A 38 -4.45 28.91 -16.86
N PHE A 39 -3.40 28.15 -16.53
CA PHE A 39 -3.54 26.81 -15.97
C PHE A 39 -4.21 26.91 -14.60
N PRO A 40 -5.41 26.37 -14.39
CA PRO A 40 -5.99 26.26 -13.06
C PRO A 40 -5.47 24.97 -12.40
N MET A 41 -4.17 24.89 -12.11
CA MET A 41 -3.63 23.85 -11.23
C MET A 41 -3.94 24.17 -9.76
N SER A 42 -5.24 24.15 -9.42
CA SER A 42 -5.68 23.93 -8.04
C SER A 42 -5.85 22.43 -7.81
N LEU A 43 -4.73 21.71 -7.85
CA LEU A 43 -4.66 20.32 -7.38
C LEU A 43 -4.60 20.33 -5.84
N ALA A 44 -5.73 20.70 -5.24
CA ALA A 44 -5.99 20.53 -3.81
C ALA A 44 -6.18 19.02 -3.52
N ILE A 45 -5.09 18.25 -3.67
CA ILE A 45 -5.04 16.85 -3.24
C ILE A 45 -5.03 16.88 -1.70
N PRO A 46 -6.03 16.29 -1.02
CA PRO A 46 -6.07 16.29 0.44
C PRO A 46 -4.85 15.58 1.04
N ARG A 47 -4.36 16.11 2.16
CA ARG A 47 -3.09 15.81 2.88
C ARG A 47 -3.13 14.44 3.57
N SER A 48 -3.59 13.40 2.87
CA SER A 48 -4.33 12.30 3.49
C SER A 48 -3.99 10.90 2.99
N TYR A 49 -3.03 10.79 2.06
CA TYR A 49 -2.95 9.62 1.17
C TYR A 49 -1.56 9.00 1.00
N VAL A 50 -0.47 9.61 1.50
CA VAL A 50 0.91 9.11 1.28
C VAL A 50 1.36 8.08 2.34
N ALA A 51 0.81 8.11 3.57
CA ALA A 51 1.06 7.09 4.59
C ALA A 51 0.63 5.66 4.19
N LEU A 52 -0.20 5.50 3.15
CA LEU A 52 -1.04 4.32 2.89
C LEU A 52 -0.31 3.02 2.49
N LEU A 53 1.02 3.02 2.29
CA LEU A 53 1.79 1.80 1.97
C LEU A 53 2.85 1.38 3.00
N VAL A 54 3.03 2.15 4.08
CA VAL A 54 3.74 1.68 5.28
C VAL A 54 2.75 1.39 6.40
N VAL A 55 1.58 2.02 6.30
CA VAL A 55 0.54 2.12 7.32
C VAL A 55 -0.82 2.01 6.63
N ILE A 56 -1.54 0.91 6.87
CA ILE A 56 -2.98 0.80 6.51
C ILE A 56 -3.78 1.50 7.60
N GLY A 57 -3.57 2.80 7.84
CA GLY A 57 -4.10 3.42 9.06
C GLY A 57 -3.79 4.91 9.18
N GLY A 58 -4.42 5.73 8.35
CA GLY A 58 -4.34 7.18 8.47
C GLY A 58 -5.65 7.84 8.04
N LEU A 59 -6.55 8.07 9.00
CA LEU A 59 -7.08 9.40 9.32
C LEU A 59 -8.28 9.34 10.27
N THR A 60 -8.27 10.30 11.19
CA THR A 60 -9.28 10.60 12.20
C THR A 60 -10.55 11.21 11.60
N GLY A 61 -11.66 11.01 12.31
CA GLY A 61 -12.97 11.58 12.01
C GLY A 61 -13.90 11.22 13.17
N PHE A 62 -14.20 12.19 14.02
CA PHE A 62 -15.01 12.00 15.23
C PHE A 62 -16.49 11.76 14.90
N ALA A 63 -17.09 10.78 15.57
CA ALA A 63 -18.52 10.71 15.81
C ALA A 63 -18.70 10.28 17.28
N VAL A 64 -19.56 10.98 18.01
CA VAL A 64 -19.88 10.67 19.41
C VAL A 64 -21.25 10.00 19.43
N PHE A 65 -21.35 8.86 20.11
CA PHE A 65 -22.62 8.18 20.40
C PHE A 65 -22.60 7.70 21.85
N ASP A 66 -23.70 7.90 22.57
CA ASP A 66 -23.88 7.41 23.93
C ASP A 66 -24.13 5.90 23.94
N ALA A 67 -23.31 5.15 24.68
CA ALA A 67 -23.37 3.70 24.72
C ALA A 67 -24.16 3.19 25.94
N VAL A 68 -25.28 2.51 25.70
CA VAL A 68 -25.88 1.59 26.68
C VAL A 68 -25.10 0.28 26.63
N ARG A 69 -24.45 -0.09 27.73
CA ARG A 69 -23.55 -1.24 27.81
C ARG A 69 -24.32 -2.56 27.88
N ALA A 70 -24.52 -3.20 26.74
CA ALA A 70 -24.90 -4.61 26.67
C ALA A 70 -23.67 -5.52 26.93
N GLU A 71 -23.92 -6.73 27.44
CA GLU A 71 -22.89 -7.73 27.66
C GLU A 71 -22.42 -8.30 26.30
N ALA A 72 -21.13 -8.13 25.98
CA ALA A 72 -20.64 -8.30 24.62
C ALA A 72 -20.56 -9.78 24.21
N ALA A 73 -21.47 -10.20 23.32
CA ALA A 73 -21.36 -11.46 22.62
C ALA A 73 -20.10 -11.47 21.74
N THR A 74 -19.38 -12.60 21.69
CA THR A 74 -18.20 -12.74 20.81
C THR A 74 -18.56 -12.40 19.36
N PRO A 75 -17.88 -11.44 18.71
CA PRO A 75 -18.22 -11.03 17.35
C PRO A 75 -18.15 -12.21 16.39
N GLY A 76 -19.21 -12.45 15.60
CA GLY A 76 -19.32 -13.64 14.75
C GLY A 76 -18.20 -13.82 13.71
N TRP A 77 -17.46 -12.75 13.39
CA TRP A 77 -16.28 -12.82 12.53
C TRP A 77 -15.00 -13.30 13.23
N SER A 78 -14.93 -13.26 14.57
CA SER A 78 -13.77 -13.72 15.34
C SER A 78 -13.48 -15.20 15.06
N ALA A 79 -14.53 -16.02 15.01
CA ALA A 79 -14.46 -17.44 14.64
C ALA A 79 -13.95 -17.70 13.19
N SER A 80 -13.87 -16.68 12.34
CA SER A 80 -13.31 -16.79 10.97
C SER A 80 -11.80 -16.52 10.89
N ILE A 81 -11.15 -16.13 11.98
CA ILE A 81 -9.71 -15.87 12.01
C ILE A 81 -8.94 -17.18 11.82
N THR A 82 -8.04 -17.20 10.86
CA THR A 82 -7.27 -18.39 10.48
C THR A 82 -6.21 -18.72 11.55
N PRO A 83 -6.23 -19.94 12.13
CA PRO A 83 -5.21 -20.36 13.08
C PRO A 83 -3.85 -20.55 12.40
N LEU A 84 -2.77 -20.50 13.19
CA LEU A 84 -1.43 -20.80 12.67
C LEU A 84 -1.23 -22.31 12.53
N VAL A 85 -1.38 -22.82 11.29
CA VAL A 85 -0.90 -24.14 10.89
C VAL A 85 0.33 -23.94 10.01
N ARG A 86 1.51 -24.34 10.52
CA ARG A 86 2.77 -24.18 9.80
C ARG A 86 2.94 -25.22 8.70
N ARG A 87 3.60 -24.85 7.60
CA ARG A 87 4.16 -25.81 6.65
C ARG A 87 5.23 -26.66 7.33
N SER A 88 5.43 -27.88 6.86
CA SER A 88 6.50 -28.77 7.33
C SER A 88 7.91 -28.22 7.07
N ASP A 89 8.07 -27.40 6.02
CA ASP A 89 9.31 -26.73 5.63
C ASP A 89 9.43 -25.28 6.13
N ALA A 90 8.51 -24.82 7.01
CA ALA A 90 8.46 -23.43 7.47
C ALA A 90 9.58 -23.09 8.46
N GLU A 91 10.73 -22.65 7.93
CA GLU A 91 11.81 -22.05 8.69
C GLU A 91 11.69 -20.52 8.77
N ILE A 92 12.16 -19.91 9.85
CA ILE A 92 12.28 -18.45 9.99
C ILE A 92 13.75 -18.08 9.93
N ARG A 93 14.18 -17.62 8.76
CA ARG A 93 15.57 -17.21 8.49
C ARG A 93 15.74 -15.69 8.67
N PRO A 94 16.96 -15.20 8.92
CA PRO A 94 17.30 -13.80 8.68
C PRO A 94 16.95 -13.42 7.24
N LEU A 95 16.39 -12.23 7.03
CA LEU A 95 15.87 -11.80 5.73
C LEU A 95 15.88 -10.28 5.63
N ASN A 96 16.41 -9.72 4.54
CA ASN A 96 16.36 -8.30 4.23
C ASN A 96 15.70 -8.10 2.86
N LEU A 97 14.65 -7.29 2.83
CA LEU A 97 13.83 -7.03 1.67
C LEU A 97 13.85 -5.53 1.39
N SER A 98 14.38 -5.13 0.23
CA SER A 98 14.35 -3.75 -0.22
C SER A 98 13.35 -3.59 -1.35
N TYR A 99 12.46 -2.62 -1.23
CA TYR A 99 11.36 -2.35 -2.14
C TYR A 99 11.44 -0.93 -2.71
N GLU A 100 11.02 -0.81 -3.96
CA GLU A 100 10.60 0.46 -4.55
C GLU A 100 9.12 0.67 -4.34
N VAL A 101 8.73 1.88 -3.93
CA VAL A 101 7.33 2.30 -3.82
C VAL A 101 7.01 3.28 -4.95
N SER A 102 5.90 3.10 -5.65
CA SER A 102 5.50 3.91 -6.81
C SER A 102 4.03 4.36 -6.71
N TRP A 103 3.74 5.64 -6.99
CA TRP A 103 2.39 6.23 -6.98
C TRP A 103 1.68 6.18 -8.35
N SER A 104 2.37 5.61 -9.34
CA SER A 104 1.84 5.24 -10.66
C SER A 104 2.82 4.24 -11.27
N GLN A 105 2.54 3.76 -12.49
CA GLN A 105 3.50 2.93 -13.22
C GLN A 105 4.80 3.67 -13.63
N TRP A 106 4.81 5.02 -13.55
CA TRP A 106 5.91 5.87 -14.02
C TRP A 106 6.57 6.72 -12.92
N LEU A 107 5.94 6.92 -11.76
CA LEU A 107 6.45 7.76 -10.67
C LEU A 107 6.91 6.92 -9.48
N GLN A 108 8.23 6.80 -9.30
CA GLN A 108 8.81 6.35 -8.04
C GLN A 108 8.52 7.38 -6.95
N ALA A 109 7.87 6.94 -5.88
CA ALA A 109 7.49 7.76 -4.74
C ALA A 109 8.43 7.60 -3.54
N GLY A 110 9.02 6.41 -3.37
CA GLY A 110 9.86 6.12 -2.21
C GLY A 110 10.58 4.77 -2.25
N SER A 111 11.17 4.41 -1.11
CA SER A 111 11.62 3.05 -0.81
C SER A 111 11.04 2.55 0.50
N LEU A 112 10.96 1.22 0.64
CA LEU A 112 10.70 0.52 1.90
C LEU A 112 11.75 -0.57 2.08
N HIS A 113 12.32 -0.67 3.26
CA HIS A 113 13.22 -1.75 3.65
C HIS A 113 12.58 -2.50 4.81
N ILE A 114 12.45 -3.82 4.71
CA ILE A 114 11.97 -4.70 5.78
C ILE A 114 13.09 -5.67 6.13
N ALA A 115 13.37 -5.86 7.42
CA ALA A 115 14.33 -6.85 7.91
C ALA A 115 13.70 -7.72 8.99
N PHE A 116 13.94 -9.03 8.91
CA PHE A 116 13.61 -9.99 9.96
C PHE A 116 14.89 -10.64 10.48
N ALA A 117 15.03 -10.71 11.79
CA ALA A 117 16.18 -11.32 12.45
C ALA A 117 15.69 -12.14 13.68
N PRO A 118 15.78 -13.48 13.64
CA PRO A 118 15.62 -14.29 14.84
C PRO A 118 16.62 -13.81 15.91
N LYS A 119 16.16 -13.59 17.15
CA LYS A 119 17.06 -13.23 18.23
C LYS A 119 17.79 -14.46 18.77
N HIS A 120 18.91 -14.24 19.47
CA HIS A 120 19.74 -15.30 20.04
C HIS A 120 19.80 -15.22 21.58
N GLY A 121 20.33 -16.27 22.21
CA GLY A 121 20.51 -16.34 23.66
C GLY A 121 19.20 -16.20 24.45
N ARG A 122 19.19 -15.37 25.50
CA ARG A 122 18.03 -15.18 26.39
C ARG A 122 16.75 -14.72 25.70
N GLN A 123 16.83 -14.18 24.47
CA GLN A 123 15.67 -13.73 23.70
C GLN A 123 15.34 -14.63 22.50
N GLN A 124 15.89 -15.85 22.40
CA GLN A 124 15.69 -16.78 21.26
C GLN A 124 14.23 -17.18 20.94
N ALA A 125 13.30 -16.92 21.87
CA ALA A 125 11.86 -17.09 21.66
C ALA A 125 11.22 -15.95 20.85
N LEU A 126 11.97 -14.89 20.53
CA LEU A 126 11.52 -13.71 19.79
C LEU A 126 12.26 -13.57 18.45
N ILE A 127 11.56 -12.95 17.50
CA ILE A 127 12.09 -12.44 16.24
C ILE A 127 12.01 -10.92 16.34
N GLU A 128 13.06 -10.23 15.94
CA GLU A 128 13.00 -8.79 15.71
C GLU A 128 12.66 -8.54 14.24
N ALA A 129 11.57 -7.82 14.01
CA ALA A 129 11.24 -7.29 12.70
C ALA A 129 11.45 -5.78 12.70
N ARG A 130 11.96 -5.23 11.61
CA ARG A 130 12.14 -3.79 11.42
C ARG A 130 11.64 -3.42 10.04
N ALA A 131 11.04 -2.25 9.90
CA ALA A 131 10.78 -1.64 8.61
C ALA A 131 11.20 -0.18 8.61
N ARG A 132 11.68 0.34 7.49
CA ARG A 132 11.92 1.77 7.28
C ARG A 132 11.48 2.17 5.90
N ALA A 133 10.76 3.27 5.79
CA ALA A 133 10.33 3.79 4.50
C ALA A 133 10.51 5.29 4.43
N GLN A 134 10.77 5.77 3.23
CA GLN A 134 11.03 7.18 2.96
C GLN A 134 10.54 7.54 1.56
N SER A 135 10.02 8.76 1.46
CA SER A 135 9.86 9.47 0.19
C SER A 135 11.21 9.68 -0.49
N LEU A 136 11.23 9.69 -1.83
CA LEU A 136 12.45 9.88 -2.64
C LEU A 136 12.27 10.90 -3.75
N GLY A 137 13.40 11.43 -4.26
CA GLY A 137 13.45 12.28 -5.45
C GLY A 137 12.52 13.51 -5.37
N PRO A 138 11.89 13.90 -6.49
CA PRO A 138 10.93 15.02 -6.51
C PRO A 138 9.74 14.82 -5.55
N VAL A 139 9.29 13.59 -5.33
CA VAL A 139 8.16 13.31 -4.42
C VAL A 139 8.49 13.73 -2.99
N ARG A 140 9.73 13.52 -2.52
CA ARG A 140 10.20 13.98 -1.21
C ARG A 140 10.17 15.51 -1.05
N VAL A 141 10.28 16.28 -2.12
CA VAL A 141 10.23 17.75 -2.07
C VAL A 141 8.81 18.24 -1.75
N PHE A 142 7.79 17.57 -2.31
CA PHE A 142 6.38 17.92 -2.11
C PHE A 142 5.75 17.20 -0.91
N TRP A 143 6.21 15.99 -0.61
CA TRP A 143 5.77 15.13 0.50
C TRP A 143 6.99 14.52 1.21
N PRO A 144 7.72 15.30 2.04
CA PRO A 144 8.80 14.76 2.86
C PRO A 144 8.21 13.86 3.95
N TYR A 145 8.22 12.57 3.66
CA TYR A 145 7.80 11.48 4.52
C TYR A 145 8.97 10.56 4.85
N GLU A 146 9.11 10.22 6.14
CA GLU A 146 9.99 9.17 6.66
C GLU A 146 9.28 8.38 7.75
N SER A 147 9.59 7.09 7.88
CA SER A 147 9.06 6.24 8.94
C SER A 147 10.01 5.10 9.35
N SER A 148 9.88 4.68 10.59
CA SER A 148 10.63 3.57 11.19
C SER A 148 9.69 2.74 12.07
N THR A 149 9.57 1.46 11.75
CA THR A 149 8.79 0.47 12.50
C THR A 149 9.73 -0.56 13.11
N ARG A 150 9.42 -1.02 14.32
CA ARG A 150 10.07 -2.13 15.00
C ARG A 150 9.02 -3.01 15.65
N ALA A 151 9.13 -4.32 15.51
CA ALA A 151 8.29 -5.27 16.21
C ALA A 151 9.13 -6.40 16.84
N GLU A 152 8.69 -6.85 18.01
CA GLU A 152 9.17 -8.06 18.66
C GLU A 152 8.07 -9.11 18.58
N ILE A 153 8.35 -10.25 17.95
CA ILE A 153 7.33 -11.22 17.53
C ILE A 153 7.67 -12.59 18.11
N TRP A 154 6.72 -13.26 18.74
CA TRP A 154 6.94 -14.58 19.32
C TRP A 154 7.21 -15.64 18.25
N ARG A 155 8.40 -16.22 18.25
CA ARG A 155 8.86 -17.18 17.23
C ARG A 155 7.93 -18.38 17.06
N ARG A 156 7.27 -18.83 18.14
CA ARG A 156 6.34 -19.97 18.13
C ARG A 156 4.99 -19.65 17.50
N THR A 157 4.32 -18.59 17.98
CA THR A 157 2.92 -18.25 17.65
C THR A 157 2.77 -17.20 16.54
N LEU A 158 3.86 -16.52 16.19
CA LEU A 158 3.90 -15.38 15.27
C LEU A 158 3.00 -14.21 15.72
N TYR A 159 2.60 -14.16 16.98
CA TYR A 159 1.92 -12.99 17.53
C TYR A 159 2.94 -11.95 17.98
N PRO A 160 2.64 -10.66 17.82
CA PRO A 160 3.48 -9.60 18.36
C PRO A 160 3.51 -9.65 19.90
N ALA A 161 4.62 -9.17 20.46
CA ALA A 161 4.80 -8.91 21.88
C ALA A 161 4.87 -7.39 22.14
N ARG A 162 5.52 -6.66 21.22
CA ARG A 162 5.70 -5.21 21.21
C ARG A 162 5.77 -4.73 19.77
N PHE A 163 5.14 -3.61 19.47
CA PHE A 163 5.20 -2.91 18.20
C PHE A 163 5.48 -1.42 18.47
N GLU A 164 6.43 -0.86 17.75
CA GLU A 164 6.80 0.56 17.81
C GLU A 164 6.79 1.09 16.38
N HIS A 165 6.14 2.22 16.17
CA HIS A 165 6.19 2.93 14.90
C HIS A 165 6.41 4.41 15.14
N GLU A 166 7.21 5.01 14.28
CA GLU A 166 7.41 6.44 14.18
C GLU A 166 7.27 6.84 12.72
N GLN A 167 6.50 7.89 12.45
CA GLN A 167 6.47 8.56 11.16
C GLN A 167 6.65 10.06 11.34
N THR A 168 7.28 10.68 10.36
CA THR A 168 7.37 12.13 10.22
C THR A 168 6.92 12.52 8.82
N GLU A 169 5.86 13.31 8.71
CA GLU A 169 5.34 13.86 7.46
C GLU A 169 5.35 15.39 7.54
N SER A 170 6.02 16.07 6.60
CA SER A 170 6.03 17.54 6.52
C SER A 170 6.50 18.30 7.79
N GLY A 171 7.17 17.58 8.71
CA GLY A 171 7.65 18.08 10.00
C GLY A 171 6.72 17.80 11.19
N GLU A 172 5.53 17.26 10.96
CA GLU A 172 4.66 16.67 11.99
C GLU A 172 5.14 15.24 12.26
N ARG A 173 5.22 14.85 13.54
CA ARG A 173 5.72 13.53 13.95
C ARG A 173 4.67 12.79 14.76
N GLU A 174 4.38 11.55 14.35
CA GLU A 174 3.53 10.63 15.10
C GLU A 174 4.35 9.44 15.59
N THR A 175 4.11 9.02 16.83
CA THR A 175 4.67 7.79 17.39
C THR A 175 3.58 6.90 17.95
N TYR A 176 3.69 5.60 17.75
CA TYR A 176 2.78 4.58 18.23
C TYR A 176 3.57 3.50 18.95
N GLN A 177 3.14 3.14 20.15
CA GLN A 177 3.74 2.08 20.96
C GLN A 177 2.64 1.13 21.41
N ALA A 178 2.61 -0.08 20.85
CA ALA A 178 1.65 -1.11 21.21
C ALA A 178 2.32 -2.27 21.95
N THR A 179 1.65 -2.77 22.98
CA THR A 179 2.07 -3.93 23.77
C THR A 179 0.97 -4.97 23.85
N TYR A 180 1.35 -6.25 23.80
CA TYR A 180 0.43 -7.38 23.66
C TYR A 180 0.60 -8.34 24.83
N ARG A 181 -0.40 -8.43 25.71
CA ARG A 181 -0.35 -9.26 26.92
C ARG A 181 -1.72 -9.86 27.24
N LYS A 182 -1.75 -11.19 27.45
CA LYS A 182 -2.93 -11.93 27.95
C LYS A 182 -4.24 -11.66 27.18
N GLY A 183 -4.16 -11.52 25.86
CA GLY A 183 -5.33 -11.23 25.03
C GLY A 183 -5.76 -9.76 24.98
N VAL A 184 -4.96 -8.86 25.55
CA VAL A 184 -5.18 -7.42 25.48
C VAL A 184 -4.03 -6.76 24.73
N MET A 185 -4.38 -5.87 23.80
CA MET A 185 -3.47 -4.93 23.15
C MET A 185 -3.72 -3.54 23.72
N HIS A 186 -2.70 -2.94 24.34
CA HIS A 186 -2.70 -1.51 24.67
C HIS A 186 -1.83 -0.78 23.65
N VAL A 187 -2.31 0.33 23.12
CA VAL A 187 -1.55 1.22 22.24
C VAL A 187 -1.59 2.65 22.76
N GLU A 188 -0.42 3.25 22.88
CA GLU A 188 -0.23 4.69 23.13
C GLU A 188 0.20 5.34 21.81
N SER A 189 -0.50 6.40 21.41
CA SER A 189 -0.10 7.25 20.29
C SER A 189 0.25 8.66 20.79
N THR A 190 1.10 9.35 20.05
CA THR A 190 1.47 10.74 20.32
C THR A 190 1.67 11.47 19.00
N LEU A 191 0.91 12.56 18.80
CA LEU A 191 1.08 13.48 17.67
C LEU A 191 1.83 14.72 18.19
N THR A 192 2.95 15.03 17.54
CA THR A 192 3.75 16.23 17.76
C THR A 192 3.64 17.12 16.52
N PRO A 193 2.87 18.23 16.57
CA PRO A 193 2.74 19.16 15.46
C PRO A 193 4.08 19.79 15.07
N ARG A 194 4.17 20.29 13.83
CA ARG A 194 5.40 20.88 13.26
C ARG A 194 5.96 22.06 14.06
N ASP A 195 5.08 22.89 14.64
CA ASP A 195 5.46 24.03 15.47
C ASP A 195 5.79 23.63 16.93
N ARG A 196 5.62 22.35 17.26
CA ARG A 196 5.82 21.72 18.58
C ARG A 196 4.91 22.27 19.68
N ARG A 197 3.80 22.92 19.33
CA ARG A 197 2.79 23.40 20.28
C ARG A 197 1.65 22.39 20.36
N GLY A 198 1.24 22.02 21.57
CA GLY A 198 0.15 21.06 21.78
C GLY A 198 0.50 19.64 21.34
N VAL A 199 1.32 18.94 22.13
CA VAL A 199 1.55 17.50 21.92
C VAL A 199 0.30 16.73 22.35
N GLU A 200 -0.40 16.15 21.38
CA GLU A 200 -1.59 15.31 21.62
C GLU A 200 -1.16 13.89 21.96
N ARG A 201 -1.91 13.23 22.85
CA ARG A 201 -1.72 11.83 23.21
C ARG A 201 -3.06 11.13 23.28
N GLU A 202 -3.13 9.91 22.74
CA GLU A 202 -4.29 9.05 22.84
C GLU A 202 -3.84 7.66 23.30
N THR A 203 -4.66 7.00 24.11
CA THR A 203 -4.47 5.60 24.49
C THR A 203 -5.70 4.82 24.03
N ARG A 204 -5.49 3.71 23.31
CA ARG A 204 -6.55 2.74 23.00
C ARG A 204 -6.22 1.40 23.62
N THR A 205 -7.25 0.67 23.99
CA THR A 205 -7.17 -0.72 24.44
C THR A 205 -8.11 -1.56 23.61
N HIS A 206 -7.64 -2.72 23.16
CA HIS A 206 -8.41 -3.70 22.42
C HIS A 206 -8.22 -5.08 23.07
N GLU A 207 -9.31 -5.69 23.52
CA GLU A 207 -9.37 -7.02 24.11
C GLU A 207 -9.66 -8.07 23.00
N HIS A 208 -8.60 -8.64 22.40
CA HIS A 208 -8.69 -9.84 21.56
C HIS A 208 -7.30 -10.52 21.48
N ASP A 209 -7.30 -11.84 21.61
CA ASP A 209 -6.11 -12.72 21.62
C ASP A 209 -5.41 -12.96 20.27
N GLN A 210 -6.05 -12.66 19.14
CA GLN A 210 -5.53 -12.98 17.81
C GLN A 210 -5.06 -11.76 17.00
N ILE A 211 -4.89 -10.59 17.63
CA ILE A 211 -4.39 -9.38 16.97
C ILE A 211 -2.93 -9.60 16.53
N ARG A 212 -2.63 -9.29 15.26
CA ARG A 212 -1.28 -9.27 14.68
C ARG A 212 -0.93 -7.85 14.24
N ASP A 213 0.33 -7.44 14.40
CA ASP A 213 0.80 -6.23 13.71
C ASP A 213 1.07 -6.53 12.21
N VAL A 214 1.43 -5.51 11.43
CA VAL A 214 1.69 -5.66 9.99
C VAL A 214 2.90 -6.59 9.70
N LEU A 215 3.95 -6.56 10.52
CA LEU A 215 5.20 -7.33 10.27
C LEU A 215 5.05 -8.82 10.65
N SER A 216 4.34 -9.08 11.74
CA SER A 216 3.93 -10.42 12.18
C SER A 216 2.88 -11.03 11.23
N THR A 217 2.05 -10.22 10.58
CA THR A 217 1.19 -10.66 9.48
C THR A 217 2.02 -11.12 8.27
N LEU A 218 3.07 -10.39 7.88
CA LEU A 218 3.98 -10.82 6.81
C LEU A 218 4.70 -12.13 7.15
N LEU A 219 5.20 -12.28 8.39
CA LEU A 219 5.77 -13.56 8.85
C LEU A 219 4.75 -14.70 8.86
N PHE A 220 3.49 -14.44 9.25
CA PHE A 220 2.44 -15.46 9.21
C PHE A 220 2.24 -16.01 7.79
N LEU A 221 2.15 -15.13 6.80
CA LEU A 221 2.00 -15.52 5.38
C LEU A 221 3.17 -16.36 4.86
N GLN A 222 4.40 -16.14 5.37
CA GLN A 222 5.56 -16.93 4.98
C GLN A 222 5.53 -18.37 5.50
N GLN A 223 4.81 -18.59 6.62
CA GLN A 223 4.91 -19.81 7.42
C GLN A 223 3.72 -20.77 7.25
N ILE A 224 2.60 -20.32 6.68
CA ILE A 224 1.40 -21.14 6.44
C ILE A 224 1.39 -21.82 5.07
N ASP A 225 0.63 -22.91 4.94
CA ASP A 225 0.34 -23.51 3.63
C ASP A 225 -0.84 -22.82 2.96
N LEU A 226 -0.55 -22.07 1.89
CA LEU A 226 -1.54 -21.41 1.05
C LEU A 226 -2.26 -22.38 0.09
N SER A 227 -1.78 -23.61 -0.08
CA SER A 227 -2.50 -24.62 -0.87
C SER A 227 -3.69 -25.22 -0.09
N GLN A 228 -3.56 -25.34 1.24
CA GLN A 228 -4.63 -25.81 2.12
C GLN A 228 -5.71 -24.74 2.40
N HIS A 229 -5.35 -23.46 2.31
CA HIS A 229 -6.20 -22.34 2.68
C HIS A 229 -6.55 -21.48 1.46
N GLN A 230 -7.63 -21.84 0.75
CA GLN A 230 -8.13 -21.06 -0.39
C GLN A 230 -8.45 -19.61 -0.03
N SER A 231 -8.87 -19.36 1.22
CA SER A 231 -8.90 -18.03 1.81
C SER A 231 -8.48 -18.09 3.27
N LEU A 232 -7.73 -17.09 3.72
CA LEU A 232 -7.39 -16.85 5.12
C LEU A 232 -7.87 -15.47 5.55
N THR A 233 -8.10 -15.30 6.84
CA THR A 233 -8.56 -14.04 7.45
C THR A 233 -7.80 -13.79 8.74
N LEU A 234 -7.29 -12.56 8.92
CA LEU A 234 -6.45 -12.17 10.04
C LEU A 234 -6.95 -10.85 10.63
N LEU A 235 -6.90 -10.75 11.97
CA LEU A 235 -7.12 -9.49 12.68
C LEU A 235 -5.79 -8.74 12.76
N VAL A 236 -5.68 -7.63 12.04
CA VAL A 236 -4.44 -6.88 11.87
C VAL A 236 -4.56 -5.50 12.51
N GLN A 237 -3.57 -5.13 13.31
CA GLN A 237 -3.30 -3.77 13.78
C GLN A 237 -2.23 -3.12 12.88
N PRO A 238 -2.64 -2.14 12.06
CA PRO A 238 -1.83 -1.04 11.62
C PRO A 238 -2.04 0.15 12.57
N LEU A 239 -0.97 0.54 13.28
CA LEU A 239 -0.90 1.67 14.21
C LEU A 239 -1.81 1.59 15.45
N ASP A 240 -3.06 2.03 15.40
CA ASP A 240 -3.95 2.11 16.57
C ASP A 240 -5.34 1.48 16.37
N ARG A 241 -5.72 1.19 15.12
CA ARG A 241 -7.01 0.62 14.75
C ARG A 241 -6.89 -0.84 14.34
N LEU A 242 -8.00 -1.57 14.45
CA LEU A 242 -8.11 -2.95 14.04
C LEU A 242 -8.77 -3.08 12.66
N TYR A 243 -8.27 -4.01 11.86
CA TYR A 243 -8.80 -4.35 10.55
C TYR A 243 -8.85 -5.86 10.36
N LEU A 244 -9.95 -6.34 9.80
CA LEU A 244 -10.08 -7.72 9.36
C LEU A 244 -9.59 -7.82 7.92
N VAL A 245 -8.42 -8.44 7.73
CA VAL A 245 -7.75 -8.59 6.43
C VAL A 245 -7.92 -10.02 5.94
N SER A 246 -8.59 -10.19 4.81
CA SER A 246 -8.76 -11.49 4.16
C SER A 246 -7.89 -11.58 2.90
N PHE A 247 -7.15 -12.68 2.76
CA PHE A 247 -6.36 -13.00 1.59
C PHE A 247 -6.96 -14.25 0.93
N THR A 248 -7.33 -14.16 -0.34
CA THR A 248 -7.88 -15.27 -1.12
C THR A 248 -6.87 -15.67 -2.20
N VAL A 249 -6.54 -16.96 -2.26
CA VAL A 249 -5.61 -17.51 -3.26
C VAL A 249 -6.30 -17.53 -4.62
N VAL A 250 -5.77 -16.74 -5.55
CA VAL A 250 -6.28 -16.63 -6.93
C VAL A 250 -5.64 -17.70 -7.82
N GLY A 251 -4.38 -18.06 -7.56
CA GLY A 251 -3.65 -19.07 -8.33
C GLY A 251 -2.14 -18.83 -8.27
N GLN A 252 -1.41 -19.55 -9.12
CA GLN A 252 0.03 -19.37 -9.31
C GLN A 252 0.30 -18.71 -10.67
N GLU A 253 1.20 -17.72 -10.72
CA GLU A 253 1.62 -17.10 -11.97
C GLU A 253 3.11 -16.75 -11.99
N GLN A 254 3.67 -16.59 -13.19
CA GLN A 254 5.03 -16.08 -13.40
C GLN A 254 4.99 -14.55 -13.40
N ARG A 255 5.46 -13.93 -12.33
CA ARG A 255 5.47 -12.47 -12.17
C ARG A 255 6.84 -11.90 -12.54
N ARG A 256 6.89 -11.01 -13.53
CA ARG A 256 8.09 -10.23 -13.82
C ARG A 256 8.11 -8.98 -12.94
N VAL A 257 9.11 -8.85 -12.08
CA VAL A 257 9.36 -7.67 -11.24
C VAL A 257 10.73 -7.12 -11.64
N PHE A 258 10.74 -5.94 -12.26
CA PHE A 258 11.90 -5.39 -12.96
C PHE A 258 12.49 -6.38 -13.98
N GLU A 259 13.70 -6.88 -13.75
CA GLU A 259 14.39 -7.83 -14.64
C GLU A 259 14.24 -9.29 -14.19
N THR A 260 13.80 -9.52 -12.94
CA THR A 260 13.65 -10.86 -12.37
C THR A 260 12.27 -11.44 -12.68
N ARG A 261 12.22 -12.73 -13.05
CA ARG A 261 10.98 -13.52 -13.15
C ARG A 261 10.82 -14.39 -11.92
N TRP A 262 9.71 -14.21 -11.21
CA TRP A 262 9.37 -14.94 -10.00
C TRP A 262 8.23 -15.93 -10.27
N LYS A 263 8.39 -17.19 -9.87
CA LYS A 263 7.22 -18.05 -9.62
C LYS A 263 6.50 -17.48 -8.41
N THR A 264 5.20 -17.21 -8.51
CA THR A 264 4.45 -16.55 -7.42
C THR A 264 3.12 -17.22 -7.11
N ILE A 265 2.67 -17.04 -5.88
CA ILE A 265 1.28 -17.27 -5.45
C ILE A 265 0.61 -15.89 -5.41
N LYS A 266 -0.49 -15.75 -6.15
CA LYS A 266 -1.26 -14.52 -6.26
C LYS A 266 -2.39 -14.52 -5.24
N LEU A 267 -2.42 -13.51 -4.38
CA LEU A 267 -3.42 -13.32 -3.34
C LEU A 267 -4.25 -12.07 -3.63
N ALA A 268 -5.57 -12.20 -3.74
CA ALA A 268 -6.49 -11.07 -3.70
C ALA A 268 -6.70 -10.66 -2.24
N VAL A 269 -6.55 -9.37 -1.93
CA VAL A 269 -6.61 -8.85 -0.56
C VAL A 269 -7.88 -8.01 -0.39
N ARG A 270 -8.64 -8.29 0.67
CA ARG A 270 -9.80 -7.51 1.12
C ARG A 270 -9.58 -7.03 2.54
N ILE A 271 -10.02 -5.81 2.83
CA ILE A 271 -9.88 -5.17 4.12
C ILE A 271 -11.25 -4.68 4.59
N ARG A 272 -11.60 -4.97 5.83
CA ARG A 272 -12.73 -4.35 6.55
C ARG A 272 -12.18 -3.72 7.82
N ARG A 273 -12.69 -2.54 8.20
CA ARG A 273 -12.35 -1.92 9.49
C ARG A 273 -13.14 -2.66 10.57
N VAL A 274 -12.50 -2.92 11.70
CA VAL A 274 -13.19 -3.31 12.94
C VAL A 274 -13.46 -2.02 13.72
N THR A 275 -14.70 -1.79 14.15
CA THR A 275 -15.06 -0.65 15.00
C THR A 275 -14.58 -0.87 16.42
N ASP A 276 -14.65 0.16 17.27
CA ASP A 276 -14.26 0.03 18.67
C ASP A 276 -15.25 -0.88 19.45
N ASP A 277 -16.50 -1.01 18.95
CA ASP A 277 -17.51 -1.99 19.39
C ASP A 277 -17.39 -3.37 18.70
N TYR A 278 -16.28 -3.63 18.00
CA TYR A 278 -15.99 -4.88 17.27
C TYR A 278 -16.94 -5.23 16.12
N GLU A 279 -17.69 -4.27 15.58
CA GLU A 279 -18.46 -4.46 14.35
C GLU A 279 -17.59 -4.32 13.09
N LEU A 280 -18.08 -4.82 11.95
CA LEU A 280 -17.36 -4.75 10.68
C LEU A 280 -17.86 -3.60 9.80
N ALA A 281 -17.03 -2.57 9.66
CA ALA A 281 -17.26 -1.45 8.76
C ALA A 281 -16.54 -1.62 7.41
N SER A 282 -17.15 -1.08 6.34
CA SER A 282 -16.54 -1.09 5.01
C SER A 282 -15.28 -0.20 4.94
N TYR A 283 -14.25 -0.64 4.22
CA TYR A 283 -13.03 0.15 4.00
C TYR A 283 -13.02 0.80 2.61
N ASN A 284 -13.71 1.93 2.49
CA ASN A 284 -14.00 2.60 1.21
C ASN A 284 -12.82 3.33 0.54
N LYS A 285 -11.61 3.31 1.13
CA LYS A 285 -10.37 3.89 0.57
C LYS A 285 -9.70 2.96 -0.44
N LEU A 286 -9.86 1.64 -0.30
CA LEU A 286 -9.29 0.61 -1.16
C LEU A 286 -10.38 0.07 -2.12
N ARG A 287 -10.11 0.05 -3.42
CA ARG A 287 -10.97 -0.64 -4.41
C ARG A 287 -10.61 -2.10 -4.51
N SER A 288 -9.31 -2.38 -4.69
CA SER A 288 -8.75 -3.74 -4.69
C SER A 288 -7.28 -3.71 -4.31
N ALA A 289 -6.79 -4.79 -3.69
CA ALA A 289 -5.36 -5.02 -3.56
C ALA A 289 -5.02 -6.44 -4.00
N THR A 290 -3.83 -6.60 -4.58
CA THR A 290 -3.24 -7.90 -4.94
C THR A 290 -1.82 -7.97 -4.37
N LEU A 291 -1.51 -9.09 -3.74
CA LEU A 291 -0.20 -9.43 -3.20
C LEU A 291 0.34 -10.65 -3.96
N TRP A 292 1.56 -10.55 -4.45
CA TRP A 292 2.31 -11.67 -5.01
C TRP A 292 3.38 -12.09 -4.02
N LEU A 293 3.26 -13.32 -3.49
CA LEU A 293 4.30 -13.97 -2.70
C LEU A 293 5.15 -14.85 -3.62
N SER A 294 6.46 -14.96 -3.38
CA SER A 294 7.29 -15.95 -4.06
C SER A 294 6.77 -17.37 -3.77
N ASN A 295 6.82 -18.25 -4.78
CA ASN A 295 6.50 -19.67 -4.63
C ASN A 295 7.77 -20.50 -4.40
N ASP A 296 8.53 -20.11 -3.38
CA ASP A 296 9.73 -20.79 -2.88
C ASP A 296 9.61 -21.00 -1.35
N GLU A 297 10.69 -21.49 -0.72
CA GLU A 297 10.75 -21.72 0.73
C GLU A 297 10.59 -20.43 1.56
N HIS A 298 11.04 -19.27 1.05
CA HIS A 298 11.06 -17.99 1.75
C HIS A 298 9.71 -17.25 1.72
N ARG A 299 8.87 -17.52 0.71
CA ARG A 299 7.50 -16.97 0.58
C ARG A 299 7.44 -15.43 0.70
N VAL A 300 8.42 -14.72 0.15
CA VAL A 300 8.57 -13.27 0.32
C VAL A 300 7.55 -12.49 -0.52
N PRO A 301 7.01 -11.35 -0.06
CA PRO A 301 6.27 -10.44 -0.94
C PRO A 301 7.19 -9.94 -2.06
N VAL A 302 6.94 -10.32 -3.31
CA VAL A 302 7.71 -9.82 -4.47
C VAL A 302 7.07 -8.56 -5.05
N GLU A 303 5.74 -8.45 -4.95
CA GLU A 303 5.00 -7.25 -5.34
C GLU A 303 3.69 -7.12 -4.55
N ILE A 304 3.33 -5.88 -4.22
CA ILE A 304 1.99 -5.50 -3.78
C ILE A 304 1.48 -4.42 -4.72
N GLN A 305 0.22 -4.52 -5.14
CA GLN A 305 -0.49 -3.48 -5.87
C GLN A 305 -1.80 -3.16 -5.15
N ALA A 306 -2.11 -1.88 -5.00
CA ALA A 306 -3.35 -1.37 -4.41
C ALA A 306 -3.97 -0.34 -5.36
N ASP A 307 -5.15 -0.65 -5.88
CA ASP A 307 -6.02 0.30 -6.56
C ASP A 307 -6.86 1.02 -5.50
N LEU A 308 -6.67 2.33 -5.37
CA LEU A 308 -7.30 3.16 -4.36
C LEU A 308 -8.52 3.88 -4.93
N ARG A 309 -9.33 4.48 -4.05
CA ARG A 309 -10.39 5.38 -4.52
C ARG A 309 -9.83 6.54 -5.35
N VAL A 310 -8.62 7.00 -5.01
CA VAL A 310 -7.87 8.09 -5.64
C VAL A 310 -6.43 7.62 -5.88
N GLY A 311 -6.14 7.19 -7.11
CA GLY A 311 -4.80 6.75 -7.52
C GLY A 311 -4.54 5.25 -7.35
N PHE A 312 -3.31 4.85 -7.67
CA PHE A 312 -2.83 3.47 -7.62
C PHE A 312 -1.45 3.47 -6.98
N VAL A 313 -1.16 2.51 -6.13
CA VAL A 313 0.16 2.42 -5.50
C VAL A 313 0.70 1.00 -5.62
N SER A 314 1.99 0.87 -5.96
CA SER A 314 2.67 -0.42 -5.99
C SER A 314 3.95 -0.40 -5.16
N MET A 315 4.29 -1.58 -4.65
CA MET A 315 5.51 -1.87 -3.92
C MET A 315 6.16 -3.07 -4.58
N ARG A 316 7.36 -2.91 -5.13
CA ARG A 316 8.04 -3.92 -5.96
C ARG A 316 9.41 -4.27 -5.37
N LEU A 317 9.66 -5.55 -5.18
CA LEU A 317 10.92 -6.05 -4.60
C LEU A 317 12.09 -5.68 -5.54
N ARG A 318 13.01 -4.87 -5.02
CA ARG A 318 14.24 -4.44 -5.69
C ARG A 318 15.43 -5.33 -5.34
N ARG A 319 15.51 -5.80 -4.09
CA ARG A 319 16.61 -6.64 -3.60
C ARG A 319 16.16 -7.53 -2.44
N LEU A 320 16.72 -8.74 -2.38
CA LEU A 320 16.56 -9.75 -1.34
C LEU A 320 17.98 -10.16 -0.90
N ASP A 321 18.28 -10.03 0.40
CA ASP A 321 19.57 -10.40 1.03
C ASP A 321 19.38 -11.21 2.32
#